data_AF-A0A822E9M2-F1
#
_entry.id   AF-A0A822E9M2-F1
#
_cell.length_a   1.000
_cell.length_b   1.000
_cell.length_c   1.000
_cell.angle_alpha   90.00
_cell.angle_beta   90.00
_cell.angle_gamma   90.00
#
_symmetry.space_group_name_H-M   'P 1'
#
loop_
_entity.id
_entity.type
_entity.pdbx_description
1 polymer ?
#
loop_
_entity_poly.entity_id
_entity_poly.type
_entity_poly.pdbx_seq_one_letter_code
_entity_poly.pdbx_strand_id
1 'polypeptide(L)'
;MTTNTLFEMTQLNSKIDELTRLTESEYETNKTVNLFQYFDKIYTLCYGTSNFQILIDTLIQRKYAKLCYPIFKCIYTDVFKTQERWHVAYYLLHSLWNYTDKTNAMCFAVVDAQFIPMFISNLNQENFIKHFSSNDAIKTLFKMIISILHNIAQLPELIDDLRRNQCIEALNRVIQTVGSYSTFHKGISYLTLAYIIREDERTYLTNSNGI
;
A
#
# COMPACT_ATOMS: atom_id res chain seq x y z
N MET A 1 -21.04 -17.88 12.73
CA MET A 1 -20.49 -17.90 11.36
C MET A 1 -21.63 -17.54 10.42
N THR A 2 -21.53 -16.47 9.63
CA THR A 2 -22.57 -16.15 8.64
C THR A 2 -22.33 -16.99 7.38
N THR A 3 -23.40 -17.48 6.76
CA THR A 3 -23.34 -18.28 5.50
C THR A 3 -22.55 -17.56 4.40
N ASN A 4 -22.51 -16.23 4.44
CA ASN A 4 -21.82 -15.37 3.49
C ASN A 4 -20.28 -15.47 3.59
N THR A 5 -19.68 -15.44 4.79
CA THR A 5 -18.21 -15.50 4.93
C THR A 5 -17.64 -16.82 4.43
N LEU A 6 -18.31 -17.94 4.71
CA LEU A 6 -17.86 -19.26 4.25
C LEU A 6 -17.92 -19.35 2.72
N PHE A 7 -19.00 -18.86 2.11
CA PHE A 7 -19.15 -18.85 0.66
C PHE A 7 -18.06 -18.01 -0.04
N GLU A 8 -17.73 -16.83 0.50
CA GLU A 8 -16.66 -16.03 -0.10
C GLU A 8 -15.29 -16.70 0.06
N MET A 9 -15.02 -17.34 1.20
CA MET A 9 -13.77 -18.09 1.42
C MET A 9 -13.59 -19.27 0.47
N THR A 10 -14.66 -19.96 0.04
CA THR A 10 -14.53 -21.03 -0.96
C THR A 10 -14.13 -20.51 -2.35
N GLN A 11 -14.40 -19.24 -2.64
CA GLN A 11 -14.03 -18.61 -3.91
C GLN A 11 -12.58 -18.09 -3.94
N LEU A 12 -11.90 -18.02 -2.78
CA LEU A 12 -10.59 -17.34 -2.65
C LEU A 12 -9.55 -17.89 -3.63
N ASN A 13 -9.43 -19.22 -3.70
CA ASN A 13 -8.49 -19.86 -4.62
C ASN A 13 -8.80 -19.55 -6.09
N SER A 14 -10.09 -19.56 -6.48
CA SER A 14 -10.50 -19.20 -7.84
C SER A 14 -10.15 -17.74 -8.16
N LYS A 15 -10.35 -16.82 -7.21
CA LYS A 15 -10.05 -15.40 -7.41
C LYS A 15 -8.55 -15.13 -7.51
N ILE A 16 -7.72 -15.86 -6.76
CA ILE A 16 -6.27 -15.79 -6.92
C ILE A 16 -5.81 -16.44 -8.24
N ASP A 17 -6.46 -17.52 -8.68
CA ASP A 17 -6.20 -18.12 -9.99
C ASP A 17 -6.55 -17.15 -11.13
N GLU A 18 -7.66 -16.43 -11.02
CA GLU A 18 -8.06 -15.38 -11.96
C GLU A 18 -6.99 -14.27 -12.01
N LEU A 19 -6.53 -13.79 -10.84
CA LEU A 19 -5.46 -12.79 -10.73
C LEU A 19 -4.15 -13.27 -11.39
N THR A 20 -3.80 -14.55 -11.20
CA THR A 20 -2.59 -15.16 -11.76
C THR A 20 -2.60 -15.21 -13.29
N ARG A 21 -3.78 -15.30 -13.90
CA ARG A 21 -3.96 -15.42 -15.36
C ARG A 21 -4.11 -14.08 -16.07
N LEU A 22 -4.19 -12.96 -15.35
CA LEU A 22 -4.35 -11.65 -15.96
C LEU A 22 -3.15 -11.31 -16.86
N THR A 23 -3.45 -10.86 -18.08
CA THR A 23 -2.46 -10.26 -18.97
C THR A 23 -2.43 -8.74 -18.82
N GLU A 24 -1.37 -8.08 -19.29
CA GLU A 24 -1.23 -6.61 -19.19
C GLU A 24 -2.43 -5.85 -19.80
N SER A 25 -3.00 -6.37 -20.89
CA SER A 25 -4.21 -5.80 -21.52
C SER A 25 -5.45 -5.82 -20.62
N GLU A 26 -5.46 -6.64 -19.56
CA GLU A 26 -6.57 -6.76 -18.62
C GLU A 26 -6.35 -5.93 -17.35
N TYR A 27 -5.15 -5.41 -17.10
CA TYR A 27 -4.79 -4.73 -15.85
C TYR A 27 -5.64 -3.47 -15.61
N GLU A 28 -6.08 -2.80 -16.67
CA GLU A 28 -6.88 -1.57 -16.62
C GLU A 28 -8.34 -1.83 -16.99
N THR A 29 -8.93 -2.93 -16.50
CA THR A 29 -10.32 -3.32 -16.83
C THR A 29 -11.20 -3.48 -15.59
N ASN A 30 -12.51 -3.41 -15.77
CA ASN A 30 -13.49 -3.70 -14.73
C ASN A 30 -13.34 -5.11 -14.14
N LYS A 31 -12.81 -6.07 -14.90
CA LYS A 31 -12.48 -7.41 -14.38
C LYS A 31 -11.44 -7.31 -13.26
N THR A 32 -10.37 -6.55 -13.48
CA THR A 32 -9.30 -6.35 -12.49
C THR A 32 -9.79 -5.51 -11.31
N VAL A 33 -10.63 -4.50 -11.54
CA VAL A 33 -11.30 -3.75 -10.45
C VAL A 33 -12.09 -4.70 -9.55
N ASN A 34 -12.94 -5.56 -10.14
CA ASN A 34 -13.78 -6.50 -9.40
C ASN A 34 -12.95 -7.52 -8.60
N LEU A 35 -11.79 -7.94 -9.12
CA LEU A 35 -10.88 -8.82 -8.39
C LEU A 35 -10.33 -8.15 -7.12
N PHE A 36 -9.86 -6.90 -7.21
CA PHE A 36 -9.35 -6.20 -6.02
C PHE A 36 -10.46 -5.80 -5.04
N GLN A 37 -11.66 -5.48 -5.53
CA GLN A 37 -12.84 -5.31 -4.68
C GLN A 37 -13.18 -6.59 -3.90
N TYR A 38 -13.03 -7.76 -4.52
CA TYR A 38 -13.20 -9.03 -3.81
C TYR A 38 -12.16 -9.20 -2.69
N PHE A 39 -10.88 -8.91 -2.96
CA PHE A 39 -9.83 -9.00 -1.93
C PHE A 39 -10.04 -8.02 -0.76
N ASP A 40 -10.66 -6.88 -1.01
CA ASP A 40 -11.05 -5.93 0.03
C ASP A 40 -12.28 -6.39 0.83
N LYS A 41 -13.28 -6.92 0.14
CA LYS A 41 -14.49 -7.49 0.74
C LYS A 41 -14.16 -8.68 1.64
N ILE A 42 -13.34 -9.62 1.17
CA ILE A 42 -13.02 -10.82 1.95
C ILE A 42 -12.17 -10.50 3.19
N TYR A 43 -11.30 -9.49 3.12
CA TYR A 43 -10.62 -8.94 4.30
C TYR A 43 -11.66 -8.52 5.35
N THR A 44 -12.60 -7.66 4.96
CA THR A 44 -13.64 -7.12 5.87
C THR A 44 -14.49 -8.24 6.49
N LEU A 45 -14.85 -9.26 5.70
CA LEU A 45 -15.66 -10.39 6.16
C LEU A 45 -14.92 -11.33 7.11
N CYS A 46 -13.60 -11.46 6.96
CA CYS A 46 -12.79 -12.37 7.77
C CYS A 46 -12.16 -11.67 8.97
N TYR A 47 -11.99 -10.35 8.93
CA TYR A 47 -11.35 -9.58 9.98
C TYR A 47 -12.05 -9.76 11.33
N GLY A 48 -11.25 -10.02 12.38
CA GLY A 48 -11.77 -10.31 13.72
C GLY A 48 -12.42 -11.69 13.89
N THR A 49 -12.33 -12.57 12.88
CA THR A 49 -12.86 -13.94 12.93
C THR A 49 -11.74 -14.98 12.87
N SER A 50 -12.05 -16.24 13.21
CA SER A 50 -11.10 -17.37 13.11
C SER A 50 -10.65 -17.65 11.68
N ASN A 51 -11.37 -17.18 10.66
CA ASN A 51 -11.03 -17.39 9.25
C ASN A 51 -9.95 -16.42 8.75
N PHE A 52 -9.64 -15.36 9.51
CA PHE A 52 -8.64 -14.38 9.10
C PHE A 52 -7.28 -15.03 8.87
N GLN A 53 -6.86 -15.95 9.75
CA GLN A 53 -5.59 -16.63 9.61
C GLN A 53 -5.53 -17.47 8.33
N ILE A 54 -6.61 -18.20 8.01
CA ILE A 54 -6.72 -19.00 6.78
C ILE A 54 -6.60 -18.12 5.54
N LEU A 55 -7.24 -16.95 5.54
CA LEU A 55 -7.14 -15.96 4.47
C LEU A 55 -5.68 -15.50 4.30
N ILE A 56 -5.02 -15.09 5.38
CA ILE A 56 -3.63 -14.64 5.35
C ILE A 56 -2.69 -15.74 4.84
N ASP A 57 -2.77 -16.93 5.40
CA ASP A 57 -1.91 -18.07 5.02
C ASP A 57 -2.07 -18.39 3.53
N THR A 58 -3.31 -18.37 3.04
CA THR A 58 -3.60 -18.59 1.62
C THR A 58 -2.96 -17.49 0.76
N LEU A 59 -3.14 -16.21 1.10
CA LEU A 59 -2.57 -15.10 0.32
C LEU A 59 -1.04 -15.14 0.30
N ILE A 60 -0.39 -15.48 1.42
CA ILE A 60 1.06 -15.62 1.51
C ILE A 60 1.54 -16.81 0.68
N GLN A 61 0.94 -18.00 0.85
CA GLN A 61 1.30 -19.21 0.10
C GLN A 61 1.15 -18.99 -1.41
N ARG A 62 0.10 -18.27 -1.81
CA ARG A 62 -0.20 -17.96 -3.21
C ARG A 62 0.55 -16.73 -3.74
N LYS A 63 1.48 -16.16 -2.96
CA LYS A 63 2.35 -15.02 -3.33
C LYS A 63 1.56 -13.79 -3.80
N TYR A 64 0.46 -13.47 -3.12
CA TYR A 64 -0.45 -12.39 -3.48
C TYR A 64 0.26 -11.07 -3.82
N ALA A 65 1.18 -10.60 -2.96
CA ALA A 65 1.93 -9.36 -3.22
C ALA A 65 2.70 -9.42 -4.56
N LYS A 66 3.37 -10.53 -4.88
CA LYS A 66 4.09 -10.70 -6.15
C LYS A 66 3.16 -10.69 -7.36
N LEU A 67 1.91 -11.14 -7.21
CA LEU A 67 0.90 -11.05 -8.26
C LEU A 67 0.40 -9.61 -8.45
N CYS A 68 0.30 -8.83 -7.37
CA CYS A 68 -0.10 -7.42 -7.44
C CYS A 68 0.98 -6.53 -8.09
N TYR A 69 2.26 -6.87 -7.93
CA TYR A 69 3.38 -6.05 -8.41
C TYR A 69 3.31 -5.67 -9.90
N PRO A 70 3.20 -6.59 -10.87
CA PRO A 70 3.18 -6.23 -12.29
C PRO A 70 1.98 -5.33 -12.65
N ILE A 71 0.83 -5.54 -11.98
CA ILE A 71 -0.37 -4.72 -12.17
C ILE A 71 -0.10 -3.29 -11.68
N PHE A 72 0.39 -3.13 -10.45
CA PHE A 72 0.71 -1.81 -9.92
C PHE A 72 1.81 -1.13 -10.77
N LYS A 73 2.83 -1.87 -11.19
CA LYS A 73 3.90 -1.38 -12.07
C LYS A 73 3.38 -0.87 -13.43
N CYS A 74 2.32 -1.45 -13.97
CA CYS A 74 1.70 -0.97 -15.19
C CYS A 74 0.99 0.39 -14.97
N ILE A 75 0.39 0.57 -13.79
CA ILE A 75 -0.53 1.68 -13.55
C ILE A 75 0.07 2.88 -12.79
N TYR A 76 1.15 2.68 -12.02
CA TYR A 76 1.62 3.65 -11.02
C TYR A 76 2.13 5.00 -11.55
N THR A 77 2.54 5.09 -12.81
CA THR A 77 3.08 6.33 -13.40
C THR A 77 2.00 7.33 -13.81
N ASP A 78 0.76 6.88 -13.96
CA ASP A 78 -0.36 7.70 -14.45
C ASP A 78 -1.69 7.14 -13.93
N VAL A 79 -1.79 7.00 -12.61
CA VAL A 79 -2.92 6.33 -11.95
C VAL A 79 -4.28 6.95 -12.32
N PHE A 80 -4.32 8.23 -12.71
CA PHE A 80 -5.55 8.98 -13.01
C PHE A 80 -5.90 9.03 -14.50
N LYS A 81 -5.18 8.30 -15.36
CA LYS A 81 -5.45 8.27 -16.81
C LYS A 81 -6.87 7.84 -17.16
N THR A 82 -7.39 6.84 -16.46
CA THR A 82 -8.74 6.29 -16.64
C THR A 82 -9.36 5.99 -15.28
N GLN A 83 -10.70 5.87 -15.25
CA GLN A 83 -11.42 5.54 -14.04
C GLN A 83 -11.06 4.13 -13.54
N GLU A 84 -10.93 3.17 -14.45
CA GLU A 84 -10.53 1.81 -14.14
C GLU A 84 -9.14 1.76 -13.54
N ARG A 85 -8.18 2.50 -14.12
CA ARG A 85 -6.80 2.55 -13.62
C ARG A 85 -6.73 3.12 -12.20
N TRP A 86 -7.49 4.17 -11.93
CA TRP A 86 -7.63 4.71 -10.58
C TRP A 86 -8.24 3.69 -9.62
N HIS A 87 -9.35 3.04 -10.00
CA HIS A 87 -10.01 2.06 -9.14
C HIS A 87 -9.14 0.84 -8.87
N VAL A 88 -8.41 0.33 -9.86
CA VAL A 88 -7.45 -0.77 -9.67
C VAL A 88 -6.37 -0.36 -8.68
N ALA A 89 -5.75 0.81 -8.85
CA ALA A 89 -4.74 1.30 -7.91
C ALA A 89 -5.31 1.46 -6.50
N TYR A 90 -6.51 2.04 -6.39
CA TYR A 90 -7.19 2.24 -5.11
C TYR A 90 -7.41 0.91 -4.38
N TYR A 91 -8.12 -0.05 -4.99
CA TYR A 91 -8.44 -1.30 -4.30
C TYR A 91 -7.22 -2.20 -4.07
N LEU A 92 -6.25 -2.19 -4.99
CA LEU A 92 -4.98 -2.90 -4.81
C LEU A 92 -4.23 -2.36 -3.59
N LEU A 93 -4.01 -1.04 -3.51
CA LEU A 93 -3.29 -0.44 -2.39
C LEU A 93 -4.07 -0.54 -1.08
N HIS A 94 -5.39 -0.40 -1.12
CA HIS A 94 -6.24 -0.57 0.06
C HIS A 94 -6.13 -2.00 0.60
N SER A 95 -6.13 -2.99 -0.30
CA SER A 95 -5.94 -4.39 0.07
C SER A 95 -4.56 -4.65 0.67
N LEU A 96 -3.48 -4.15 0.04
CA LEU A 96 -2.12 -4.27 0.61
C LEU A 96 -1.99 -3.57 1.96
N TRP A 97 -2.58 -2.38 2.11
CA TRP A 97 -2.60 -1.66 3.39
C TRP A 97 -3.30 -2.47 4.48
N ASN A 98 -4.51 -2.96 4.21
CA ASN A 98 -5.27 -3.78 5.14
C ASN A 98 -4.49 -5.01 5.62
N TYR A 99 -3.81 -5.71 4.72
CA TYR A 99 -3.07 -6.91 5.09
C TYR A 99 -1.74 -6.60 5.80
N THR A 100 -1.00 -5.58 5.36
CA THR A 100 0.25 -5.16 6.04
C THR A 100 0.00 -4.59 7.43
N ASP A 101 -1.15 -3.99 7.68
CA ASP A 101 -1.55 -3.52 9.03
C ASP A 101 -1.76 -4.67 10.03
N LYS A 102 -2.07 -5.89 9.54
CA LYS A 102 -2.47 -7.01 10.39
C LYS A 102 -1.49 -8.17 10.45
N THR A 103 -0.55 -8.26 9.51
CA THR A 103 0.40 -9.37 9.50
C THR A 103 1.77 -8.96 9.00
N ASN A 104 2.78 -9.24 9.82
CA ASN A 104 4.19 -9.05 9.48
C ASN A 104 4.56 -9.83 8.21
N ALA A 105 3.99 -11.02 8.02
CA ALA A 105 4.26 -11.85 6.84
C ALA A 105 3.89 -11.13 5.52
N MET A 106 2.84 -10.30 5.54
CA MET A 106 2.51 -9.50 4.36
C MET A 106 3.49 -8.34 4.16
N CYS A 107 4.00 -7.71 5.24
CA CYS A 107 5.05 -6.71 5.12
C CYS A 107 6.29 -7.29 4.42
N PHE A 108 6.78 -8.46 4.87
CA PHE A 108 7.87 -9.18 4.19
C PHE A 108 7.52 -9.48 2.72
N ALA A 109 6.31 -9.98 2.43
CA ALA A 109 5.89 -10.29 1.07
C ALA A 109 5.85 -9.05 0.14
N VAL A 110 5.46 -7.88 0.66
CA VAL A 110 5.43 -6.60 -0.06
C VAL A 110 6.85 -6.10 -0.37
N VAL A 111 7.77 -6.22 0.60
CA VAL A 111 9.19 -5.88 0.40
C VAL A 111 9.83 -6.82 -0.62
N ASP A 112 9.65 -8.13 -0.47
CA ASP A 112 10.15 -9.15 -1.40
C ASP A 112 9.62 -8.96 -2.83
N ALA A 113 8.39 -8.44 -2.96
CA ALA A 113 7.77 -8.11 -4.23
C ALA A 113 8.25 -6.78 -4.83
N GLN A 114 9.20 -6.07 -4.21
CA GLN A 114 9.81 -4.82 -4.72
C GLN A 114 8.85 -3.62 -4.79
N PHE A 115 7.89 -3.52 -3.88
CA PHE A 115 6.97 -2.36 -3.85
C PHE A 115 7.58 -1.06 -3.35
N ILE A 116 8.56 -1.10 -2.43
CA ILE A 116 9.15 0.11 -1.82
C ILE A 116 9.62 1.10 -2.90
N PRO A 117 10.45 0.73 -3.91
CA PRO A 117 10.88 1.69 -4.93
C PRO A 117 9.71 2.36 -5.67
N MET A 118 8.63 1.63 -5.95
CA MET A 118 7.45 2.19 -6.64
C MET A 118 6.68 3.15 -5.73
N PHE A 119 6.51 2.81 -4.45
CA PHE A 119 5.91 3.71 -3.46
C PHE A 119 6.70 5.00 -3.35
N ILE A 120 8.03 4.92 -3.22
CA ILE A 120 8.91 6.08 -3.17
C ILE A 120 8.82 6.91 -4.47
N SER A 121 8.76 6.25 -5.64
CA SER A 121 8.56 6.92 -6.91
C SER A 121 7.25 7.71 -6.95
N ASN A 122 6.13 7.13 -6.50
CA ASN A 122 4.82 7.81 -6.45
C ASN A 122 4.85 9.04 -5.52
N LEU A 123 5.42 8.91 -4.33
CA LEU A 123 5.53 10.02 -3.38
C LEU A 123 6.37 11.18 -3.93
N ASN A 124 7.24 10.89 -4.89
CA ASN A 124 8.11 11.87 -5.52
C ASN A 124 7.59 12.45 -6.84
N GLN A 125 6.43 12.02 -7.35
CA GLN A 125 5.87 12.56 -8.59
C GLN A 125 5.44 14.02 -8.40
N GLU A 126 6.01 14.93 -9.18
CA GLU A 126 5.74 16.36 -9.07
C GLU A 126 4.26 16.70 -9.31
N ASN A 127 3.63 16.02 -10.28
CA ASN A 127 2.20 16.20 -10.56
C ASN A 127 1.34 15.84 -9.33
N PHE A 128 1.73 14.81 -8.57
CA PHE A 128 1.00 14.44 -7.37
C PHE A 128 1.15 15.47 -6.27
N ILE A 129 2.38 15.95 -6.05
CA ILE A 129 2.65 17.00 -5.05
C ILE A 129 1.91 18.30 -5.40
N LYS A 130 1.96 18.73 -6.66
CA LYS A 130 1.33 19.97 -7.13
C LYS A 130 -0.19 19.97 -6.95
N HIS A 131 -0.84 18.82 -7.13
CA HIS A 131 -2.28 18.67 -7.05
C HIS A 131 -2.78 18.09 -5.71
N PHE A 132 -1.87 17.87 -4.76
CA PHE A 132 -2.22 17.22 -3.48
C PHE A 132 -3.32 17.98 -2.72
N SER A 133 -3.24 19.31 -2.65
CA SER A 133 -4.17 20.12 -1.87
C SER A 133 -5.61 20.07 -2.41
N SER A 134 -5.77 19.94 -3.73
CA SER A 134 -7.05 20.03 -4.44
C SER A 134 -7.64 18.70 -4.92
N ASN A 135 -6.95 17.57 -4.74
CA ASN A 135 -7.40 16.28 -5.25
C ASN A 135 -7.41 15.21 -4.14
N ASP A 136 -8.60 14.82 -3.70
CA ASP A 136 -8.78 13.83 -2.62
C ASP A 136 -8.36 12.42 -3.02
N ALA A 137 -8.36 12.08 -4.31
CA ALA A 137 -7.86 10.79 -4.79
C ALA A 137 -6.34 10.69 -4.61
N ILE A 138 -5.60 11.79 -4.87
CA ILE A 138 -4.15 11.87 -4.58
C ILE A 138 -3.89 11.75 -3.08
N LYS A 139 -4.65 12.45 -2.24
CA LYS A 139 -4.54 12.33 -0.77
C LYS A 139 -4.76 10.90 -0.31
N THR A 140 -5.75 10.23 -0.88
CA THR A 140 -6.07 8.85 -0.55
C THR A 140 -4.96 7.88 -0.96
N LEU A 141 -4.39 8.08 -2.16
CA LEU A 141 -3.23 7.31 -2.64
C LEU A 141 -2.03 7.46 -1.70
N PHE A 142 -1.67 8.70 -1.36
CA PHE A 142 -0.56 9.00 -0.44
C PHE A 142 -0.78 8.39 0.94
N LYS A 143 -2.01 8.49 1.48
CA LYS A 143 -2.38 7.89 2.75
C LYS A 143 -2.10 6.40 2.75
N MET A 144 -2.53 5.65 1.74
CA MET A 144 -2.32 4.20 1.68
C MET A 144 -0.84 3.86 1.55
N ILE A 145 -0.12 4.54 0.65
CA ILE A 145 1.31 4.30 0.44
C ILE A 145 2.11 4.54 1.72
N ILE A 146 1.93 5.68 2.39
CA ILE A 146 2.71 5.99 3.59
C ILE A 146 2.29 5.09 4.75
N SER A 147 1.01 4.71 4.86
CA SER A 147 0.58 3.75 5.88
C SER A 147 1.19 2.37 5.67
N ILE A 148 1.33 1.90 4.43
CA ILE A 148 2.05 0.64 4.14
C ILE A 148 3.53 0.77 4.54
N LEU A 149 4.20 1.87 4.16
CA LEU A 149 5.59 2.12 4.56
C LEU A 149 5.75 2.18 6.09
N HIS A 150 4.80 2.79 6.79
CA HIS A 150 4.76 2.83 8.24
C HIS A 150 4.66 1.44 8.85
N ASN A 151 3.77 0.59 8.34
CA ASN A 151 3.60 -0.78 8.82
C ASN A 151 4.86 -1.63 8.59
N ILE A 152 5.56 -1.42 7.48
CA ILE A 152 6.86 -2.05 7.21
C ILE A 152 7.92 -1.54 8.19
N ALA A 153 7.94 -0.24 8.48
CA ALA A 153 8.95 0.37 9.35
C ALA A 153 8.88 -0.09 10.81
N GLN A 154 7.73 -0.59 11.26
CA GLN A 154 7.57 -1.20 12.59
C GLN A 154 8.36 -2.52 12.74
N LEU A 155 8.88 -3.08 11.65
CA LEU A 155 9.66 -4.33 11.64
C LEU A 155 11.15 -4.02 11.51
N PRO A 156 11.95 -4.21 12.58
CA PRO A 156 13.37 -3.88 12.57
C PRO A 156 14.16 -4.55 11.43
N GLU A 157 13.76 -5.76 11.05
CA GLU A 157 14.39 -6.55 9.98
C GLU A 157 14.25 -5.93 8.58
N LEU A 158 13.27 -5.03 8.39
CA LEU A 158 12.97 -4.39 7.11
C LEU A 158 13.42 -2.93 7.03
N ILE A 159 14.03 -2.38 8.10
CA ILE A 159 14.49 -0.99 8.12
C ILE A 159 15.54 -0.74 7.04
N ASP A 160 16.50 -1.65 6.86
CA ASP A 160 17.55 -1.49 5.85
C ASP A 160 16.98 -1.51 4.41
N ASP A 161 15.88 -2.23 4.15
CA ASP A 161 15.17 -2.16 2.87
C ASP A 161 14.57 -0.78 2.62
N LEU A 162 13.94 -0.17 3.62
CA LEU A 162 13.40 1.19 3.51
C LEU A 162 14.52 2.21 3.28
N ARG A 163 15.62 2.11 4.03
CA ARG A 163 16.76 3.02 3.92
C ARG A 163 17.44 2.93 2.55
N ARG A 164 17.71 1.72 2.06
CA ARG A 164 18.31 1.50 0.73
C ARG A 164 17.49 2.10 -0.42
N ASN A 165 16.18 2.24 -0.23
CA ASN A 165 15.27 2.80 -1.22
C ASN A 165 14.97 4.29 -1.01
N GLN A 166 15.78 5.03 -0.24
CA GLN A 166 15.65 6.48 -0.03
C GLN A 166 14.29 6.88 0.59
N CYS A 167 13.76 6.04 1.47
CA CYS A 167 12.48 6.30 2.14
C CYS A 167 12.55 7.56 3.03
N ILE A 168 13.70 7.83 3.66
CA ILE A 168 13.89 8.99 4.55
C ILE A 168 13.68 10.29 3.78
N GLU A 169 14.33 10.44 2.63
CA GLU A 169 14.27 11.63 1.79
C GLU A 169 12.86 11.84 1.24
N ALA A 170 12.21 10.77 0.80
CA ALA A 170 10.84 10.82 0.30
C ALA A 170 9.83 11.26 1.37
N LEU A 171 9.92 10.70 2.59
CA LEU A 171 9.05 11.08 3.70
C LEU A 171 9.32 12.51 4.17
N ASN A 172 10.58 12.93 4.22
CA ASN A 172 10.93 14.31 4.55
C ASN A 172 10.35 15.29 3.52
N ARG A 173 10.42 14.95 2.21
CA ARG A 173 9.79 15.74 1.16
C ARG A 173 8.27 15.83 1.38
N VAL A 174 7.60 14.71 1.66
CA VAL A 174 6.17 14.70 1.99
C VAL A 174 5.87 15.62 3.17
N ILE A 175 6.64 15.56 4.25
CA ILE A 175 6.45 16.45 5.43
C ILE A 175 6.52 17.93 5.01
N GLN A 176 7.48 18.28 4.16
CA GLN A 176 7.71 19.67 3.73
C GLN A 176 6.67 20.17 2.72
N THR A 177 6.29 19.35 1.75
CA THR A 177 5.43 19.79 0.63
C THR A 177 3.96 19.48 0.85
N VAL A 178 3.67 18.36 1.51
CA VAL A 178 2.31 17.85 1.73
C VAL A 178 1.83 18.12 3.15
N GLY A 179 2.74 18.15 4.12
CA GLY A 179 2.41 18.28 5.54
C GLY A 179 1.72 19.58 5.93
N SER A 180 1.81 20.63 5.11
CA SER A 180 1.05 21.89 5.27
C SER A 180 -0.45 21.72 4.95
N TYR A 181 -0.82 20.72 4.15
CA TYR A 181 -2.19 20.46 3.72
C TYR A 181 -2.85 19.31 4.47
N SER A 182 -2.08 18.48 5.19
CA SER A 182 -2.63 17.33 5.90
C SER A 182 -1.82 16.91 7.13
N THR A 183 -2.40 17.11 8.31
CA THR A 183 -1.85 16.65 9.60
C THR A 183 -1.66 15.14 9.64
N PHE A 184 -2.58 14.37 9.03
CA PHE A 184 -2.45 12.91 8.96
C PHE A 184 -1.17 12.50 8.23
N HIS A 185 -0.95 13.03 7.01
CA HIS A 185 0.21 12.69 6.20
C HIS A 185 1.52 13.14 6.86
N LYS A 186 1.52 14.33 7.46
CA LYS A 186 2.65 14.83 8.27
C LYS A 186 2.96 13.89 9.44
N GLY A 187 1.94 13.54 10.22
CA GLY A 187 2.08 12.70 11.41
C GLY A 187 2.58 11.30 11.10
N ILE A 188 1.94 10.60 10.15
CA ILE A 188 2.36 9.25 9.78
C ILE A 188 3.77 9.22 9.17
N SER A 189 4.16 10.26 8.43
CA SER A 189 5.53 10.39 7.91
C SER A 189 6.55 10.55 9.02
N TYR A 190 6.26 11.39 10.04
CA TYR A 190 7.13 11.52 11.21
C TYR A 190 7.23 10.23 12.02
N LEU A 191 6.10 9.54 12.25
CA LEU A 191 6.10 8.25 12.95
C LEU A 191 6.91 7.21 12.19
N THR A 192 6.81 7.19 10.86
CA THR A 192 7.61 6.29 10.02
C THR A 192 9.10 6.66 10.07
N LEU A 193 9.44 7.94 9.99
CA LEU A 193 10.83 8.42 10.15
C LEU A 193 11.42 7.99 11.49
N ALA A 194 10.66 8.11 12.58
CA ALA A 194 11.11 7.74 13.93
C ALA A 194 11.54 6.27 14.07
N TYR A 195 11.01 5.37 13.24
CA TYR A 195 11.44 3.97 13.20
C TYR A 195 12.71 3.75 12.37
N ILE A 196 12.92 4.51 11.29
CA ILE A 196 13.96 4.20 10.29
C ILE A 196 15.25 5.00 10.45
N ILE A 197 15.19 6.19 11.07
CA ILE A 197 16.37 7.05 11.23
C ILE A 197 17.25 6.56 12.37
N ARG A 198 18.55 6.81 12.24
CA ARG A 198 19.54 6.55 13.28
C ARG A 198 19.72 7.78 14.18
N GLU A 199 20.47 7.61 15.27
CA GLU A 199 20.66 8.67 16.27
C GLU A 199 21.35 9.92 15.71
N ASP A 200 22.25 9.75 14.76
CA ASP A 200 22.95 10.82 14.04
C ASP A 200 22.07 11.55 13.02
N GLU A 201 20.90 11.00 12.68
CA GLU A 201 19.94 11.54 11.71
C GLU A 201 18.74 12.23 12.39
N ARG A 202 18.81 12.51 13.70
CA ARG A 202 17.71 13.14 14.46
C ARG A 202 17.24 14.49 13.90
N THR A 203 18.07 15.16 13.09
CA THR A 203 17.72 16.43 12.43
C THR A 203 16.46 16.33 11.56
N TYR A 204 16.14 15.16 11.01
CA TYR A 204 14.90 14.92 10.26
C TYR A 204 13.63 15.01 11.14
N LEU A 205 13.74 14.83 12.45
CA LEU A 205 12.61 14.97 13.40
C LEU A 205 12.51 16.38 13.99
N THR A 206 13.61 17.14 13.97
CA THR A 206 13.72 18.43 14.67
C THR A 206 13.58 19.64 13.75
N ASN A 207 13.39 19.47 12.44
CA ASN A 207 13.07 20.57 11.52
C ASN A 207 11.66 21.11 11.77
N SER A 208 11.64 21.91 12.83
CA SER A 208 10.55 22.62 13.43
C SER A 208 10.26 23.88 12.61
N ASN A 209 9.47 23.74 11.55
CA ASN A 209 8.58 24.83 11.13
C ASN A 209 7.16 24.48 11.61
N GLY A 210 6.91 24.75 12.89
CA GLY A 210 5.58 24.87 13.50
C GLY A 210 4.95 23.57 14.04
N ILE A 211 5.08 23.37 15.35
CA ILE A 211 3.89 23.31 16.23
C ILE A 211 3.57 24.76 16.57
#